data_AF-A8JKH7-F1
#
_entry.id   AF-A8JKH7-F1
#
_cell.length_a   1.000
_cell.length_b   1.000
_cell.length_c   1.000
_cell.angle_alpha   90.00
_cell.angle_beta   90.00
_cell.angle_gamma   90.00
#
_symmetry.space_group_name_H-M   'P 1'
#
loop_
_entity.id
_entity.type
_entity.pdbx_description
1 polymer ?
#
loop_
_entity_poly.entity_id
_entity_poly.type
_entity_poly.pdbx_seq_one_letter_code
_entity_poly.pdbx_strand_id
1 'polypeptide(L)'
;HHRETIVALTSTASGVNAVNVKRGEQMFKLKEYILFYSKSPKFRFNPLLIKSPFNSNYKYEVIFENGEYVITDLKSKMNNTELEEYCLNNPKNIFSLEKNNSKAGEKIKQVIEISKTNNKEVIEFENSFGKTILVYDGGVFIPLQERILTEENKNFYGVLISDLWIDEVFQTSSSEGGVTFKKGK
;
A
#
# COMPACT_ATOMS: atom_id res chain seq x y z
N HIS A 1 22.74 -9.84 -10.84
CA HIS A 1 22.14 -10.27 -9.55
C HIS A 1 20.63 -10.27 -9.68
N HIS A 2 19.95 -11.30 -9.14
CA HIS A 2 18.48 -11.33 -9.06
C HIS A 2 17.98 -10.13 -8.26
N ARG A 3 16.84 -9.57 -8.65
CA ARG A 3 16.25 -8.40 -8.00
C ARG A 3 14.83 -8.66 -7.56
N GLU A 4 13.97 -9.09 -8.48
CA GLU A 4 12.54 -9.23 -8.23
C GLU A 4 11.97 -10.38 -9.06
N THR A 5 10.90 -10.99 -8.56
CA THR A 5 10.11 -12.01 -9.26
C THR A 5 8.69 -11.51 -9.31
N ILE A 6 8.17 -11.28 -10.51
CA ILE A 6 6.77 -10.87 -10.73
C ILE A 6 5.97 -12.13 -11.06
N VAL A 7 4.85 -12.34 -10.36
CA VAL A 7 3.93 -13.44 -10.61
C VAL A 7 2.74 -12.91 -11.40
N ALA A 8 2.50 -13.44 -12.60
CA ALA A 8 1.35 -13.08 -13.43
C ALA A 8 0.34 -14.23 -13.44
N LEU A 9 -0.94 -13.92 -13.15
CA LEU A 9 -2.03 -14.87 -13.33
C LEU A 9 -2.38 -14.92 -14.83
N THR A 10 -2.20 -16.08 -15.46
CA THR A 10 -2.40 -16.24 -16.92
C THR A 10 -3.65 -17.05 -17.25
N SER A 11 -4.31 -17.64 -16.26
CA SER A 11 -5.51 -18.47 -16.46
C SER A 11 -6.39 -18.47 -15.21
N THR A 12 -7.70 -18.60 -15.40
CA THR A 12 -8.67 -18.73 -14.30
C THR A 12 -8.92 -20.19 -13.96
N ALA A 13 -9.24 -20.47 -12.69
CA ALA A 13 -9.69 -21.79 -12.25
C ALA A 13 -11.10 -22.15 -12.79
N SER A 14 -11.71 -21.37 -13.68
CA SER A 14 -12.99 -21.72 -14.30
C SER A 14 -12.82 -22.74 -15.44
N GLY A 15 -11.65 -22.72 -16.11
CA GLY A 15 -11.32 -23.69 -17.17
C GLY A 15 -11.19 -25.14 -16.71
N VAL A 16 -11.14 -25.39 -15.39
CA VAL A 16 -11.05 -26.75 -14.81
C VAL A 16 -12.40 -27.44 -14.59
N ASN A 17 -13.53 -26.73 -14.77
CA ASN A 17 -14.86 -27.36 -14.75
C ASN A 17 -15.24 -28.04 -16.09
N ALA A 18 -14.41 -27.92 -17.12
CA ALA A 18 -14.63 -28.58 -18.41
C ALA A 18 -14.12 -30.05 -18.37
N VAL A 19 -14.99 -30.97 -17.94
CA VAL A 19 -15.19 -32.42 -18.29
C VAL A 19 -13.99 -33.37 -18.53
N ASN A 20 -12.72 -32.95 -18.60
CA ASN A 20 -11.60 -33.81 -19.01
C ASN A 20 -10.48 -33.99 -17.97
N VAL A 21 -10.74 -33.69 -16.69
CA VAL A 21 -9.69 -33.69 -15.65
C VAL A 21 -9.43 -35.08 -15.01
N LYS A 22 -10.18 -36.13 -15.38
CA LYS A 22 -10.00 -37.48 -14.79
C LYS A 22 -8.96 -38.37 -15.48
N ARG A 23 -8.13 -37.86 -16.40
CA ARG A 23 -7.03 -38.62 -17.03
C ARG A 23 -5.68 -37.98 -16.68
N GLY A 24 -5.12 -38.41 -15.55
CA GLY A 24 -3.78 -38.02 -15.09
C GLY A 24 -3.81 -36.73 -14.28
N GLU A 25 -3.69 -36.87 -12.96
CA GLU A 25 -3.61 -35.76 -12.01
C GLU A 25 -2.34 -34.93 -12.28
N GLN A 26 -2.47 -33.90 -13.11
CA GLN A 26 -1.44 -32.86 -13.26
C GLN A 26 -1.93 -31.57 -12.61
N MET A 27 -1.09 -31.02 -11.74
CA MET A 27 -1.29 -29.70 -11.15
C MET A 27 -1.38 -28.65 -12.26
N PHE A 28 -2.45 -27.85 -12.26
CA PHE A 28 -2.66 -26.82 -13.27
C PHE A 28 -1.68 -25.66 -13.07
N LYS A 29 -0.94 -25.32 -14.13
CA LYS A 29 -0.13 -24.09 -14.14
C LYS A 29 -1.03 -22.89 -14.40
N LEU A 30 -1.42 -22.18 -13.36
CA LEU A 30 -2.26 -20.97 -13.44
C LEU A 30 -1.46 -19.66 -13.51
N LYS A 31 -0.18 -19.74 -13.11
CA LYS A 31 0.69 -18.57 -12.90
C LYS A 31 1.97 -18.70 -13.70
N GLU A 32 2.46 -17.58 -14.19
CA GLU A 32 3.78 -17.44 -14.80
C GLU A 32 4.67 -16.49 -14.01
N TYR A 33 5.98 -16.67 -14.14
CA TYR A 33 6.97 -15.93 -13.36
C TYR A 33 7.88 -15.16 -14.30
N ILE A 34 8.01 -13.85 -14.05
CA ILE A 34 8.98 -13.00 -14.72
C ILE A 34 10.10 -12.74 -13.72
N LEU A 35 11.28 -13.31 -14.00
CA LEU A 35 12.49 -13.10 -13.20
C LEU A 35 13.24 -11.88 -13.70
N PHE A 36 13.38 -10.86 -12.86
CA PHE A 36 14.09 -9.64 -13.20
C PHE A 36 15.49 -9.60 -12.58
N TYR A 37 16.49 -9.36 -13.44
CA TYR A 37 17.90 -9.26 -13.06
C TYR A 37 18.45 -7.88 -13.44
N SER A 38 19.26 -7.30 -12.56
CA SER A 38 19.98 -6.06 -12.84
C SER A 38 21.41 -6.09 -12.35
N LYS A 39 22.32 -5.46 -13.13
CA LYS A 39 23.70 -5.20 -12.72
C LYS A 39 23.74 -4.17 -11.58
N SER A 40 22.82 -3.19 -11.58
CA SER A 40 22.69 -2.20 -10.52
C SER A 40 21.82 -2.72 -9.37
N PRO A 41 22.23 -2.55 -8.10
CA PRO A 41 21.37 -2.84 -6.94
C PRO A 41 20.28 -1.80 -6.72
N LYS A 42 20.31 -0.68 -7.44
CA LYS A 42 19.38 0.44 -7.23
C LYS A 42 18.11 0.36 -8.07
N PHE A 43 18.04 -0.51 -9.07
CA PHE A 43 16.85 -0.59 -9.93
C PHE A 43 15.64 -1.13 -9.15
N ARG A 44 14.50 -0.46 -9.29
CA ARG A 44 13.18 -0.87 -8.82
C ARG A 44 12.16 -0.62 -9.92
N PHE A 45 11.15 -1.48 -10.03
CA PHE A 45 10.01 -1.17 -10.89
C PHE A 45 9.25 0.02 -10.31
N ASN A 46 8.67 0.82 -11.21
CA ASN A 46 7.72 1.83 -10.79
C ASN A 46 6.49 1.13 -10.21
N PRO A 47 5.92 1.63 -9.11
CA PRO A 47 4.66 1.13 -8.60
C PRO A 47 3.58 1.22 -9.67
N LEU A 48 2.87 0.12 -9.90
CA LEU A 48 1.67 0.10 -10.74
C LEU A 48 0.45 0.27 -9.85
N LEU A 49 -0.44 1.17 -10.25
CA LEU A 49 -1.68 1.46 -9.54
C LEU A 49 -2.88 1.00 -10.38
N ILE A 50 -3.93 0.53 -9.70
CA ILE A 50 -5.25 0.31 -10.29
C ILE A 50 -6.26 1.24 -9.64
N LYS A 51 -7.30 1.64 -10.39
CA LYS A 51 -8.37 2.51 -9.86
C LYS A 51 -9.00 1.88 -8.63
N SER A 52 -9.22 2.70 -7.61
CA SER A 52 -9.79 2.31 -6.32
C SER A 52 -10.77 3.37 -5.84
N PRO A 53 -11.75 3.03 -4.99
CA PRO A 53 -12.50 4.02 -4.22
C PRO A 53 -11.60 4.86 -3.31
N PHE A 54 -12.09 6.03 -2.90
CA PHE A 54 -11.43 6.91 -1.94
C PHE A 54 -11.22 6.22 -0.59
N ASN A 55 -10.03 6.41 0.00
CA ASN A 55 -9.71 5.95 1.34
C ASN A 55 -9.80 7.11 2.33
N SER A 56 -10.82 7.05 3.20
CA SER A 56 -11.11 8.08 4.22
C SER A 56 -10.00 8.31 5.27
N ASN A 57 -8.97 7.48 5.31
CA ASN A 57 -7.78 7.73 6.14
C ASN A 57 -6.93 8.88 5.61
N TYR A 58 -7.04 9.22 4.32
CA TYR A 58 -6.44 10.43 3.75
C TYR A 58 -7.29 11.64 4.14
N LYS A 59 -6.94 12.23 5.29
CA LYS A 59 -7.71 13.34 5.89
C LYS A 59 -6.83 14.43 6.47
N TYR A 60 -5.51 14.24 6.52
CA TYR A 60 -4.60 15.23 7.05
C TYR A 60 -4.06 16.07 5.92
N GLU A 61 -4.29 17.37 5.96
CA GLU A 61 -3.56 18.32 5.16
C GLU A 61 -2.33 18.79 5.95
N VAL A 62 -1.15 18.68 5.34
CA VAL A 62 0.13 19.05 5.94
C VAL A 62 0.80 20.06 5.02
N ILE A 63 0.96 21.29 5.51
CA ILE A 63 1.57 22.40 4.76
C ILE A 63 2.76 22.92 5.57
N PHE A 64 3.86 23.20 4.89
CA PHE A 64 5.02 23.84 5.50
C PHE A 64 4.92 25.35 5.27
N GLU A 65 4.68 26.11 6.34
CA GLU A 65 4.54 27.57 6.30
C GLU A 65 5.34 28.21 7.44
N ASN A 66 6.01 29.33 7.18
CA ASN A 66 6.79 30.09 8.19
C ASN A 66 7.85 29.28 8.96
N GLY A 67 8.35 28.18 8.38
CA GLY A 67 9.36 27.33 9.02
C GLY A 67 8.79 26.20 9.87
N GLU A 68 7.46 26.04 9.92
CA GLU A 68 6.78 25.01 10.71
C GLU A 68 5.77 24.23 9.86
N TYR A 69 5.49 23.00 10.27
CA TYR A 69 4.45 22.17 9.67
C TYR A 69 3.11 22.42 10.34
N VAL A 70 2.14 22.91 9.57
CA VAL A 70 0.75 23.07 10.00
C VAL A 70 -0.06 21.85 9.55
N ILE A 71 -0.70 21.18 10.51
CA ILE A 71 -1.51 19.99 10.27
C ILE A 71 -2.98 20.34 10.48
N THR A 72 -3.79 20.10 9.46
CA THR A 72 -5.25 20.25 9.51
C THR A 72 -5.92 18.88 9.34
N ASP A 73 -6.79 18.49 10.27
CA ASP A 73 -7.73 17.38 10.06
C ASP A 73 -8.92 17.89 9.22
N LEU A 74 -8.96 17.50 7.95
CA LEU A 74 -10.00 17.90 7.02
C LEU A 74 -11.34 17.25 7.34
N LYS A 75 -11.34 16.05 7.94
CA LYS A 75 -12.58 15.32 8.26
C LYS A 75 -13.45 16.04 9.29
N SER A 76 -12.85 16.90 10.13
CA SER A 76 -13.59 17.74 11.06
C SER A 76 -14.13 19.03 10.43
N LYS A 77 -13.73 19.37 9.19
CA LYS A 77 -14.07 20.63 8.51
C LYS A 77 -15.06 20.46 7.35
N MET A 78 -15.13 19.28 6.74
CA MET A 78 -15.95 19.02 5.56
C MET A 78 -16.61 17.64 5.63
N ASN A 79 -17.65 17.42 4.84
CA ASN A 79 -18.29 16.10 4.75
C ASN A 79 -17.46 15.12 3.89
N ASN A 80 -17.84 13.83 3.86
CA ASN A 80 -17.06 12.83 3.13
C ASN A 80 -16.99 13.06 1.61
N THR A 81 -18.04 13.59 0.99
CA THR A 81 -18.09 13.84 -0.45
C THR A 81 -17.20 15.01 -0.84
N GLU A 82 -17.28 16.10 -0.07
CA GLU A 82 -16.39 17.27 -0.21
C GLU A 82 -14.93 16.89 0.03
N LEU A 83 -14.67 16.03 1.02
CA LEU A 83 -13.33 15.51 1.31
C LEU A 83 -12.77 14.72 0.12
N GLU A 84 -13.57 13.83 -0.44
CA GLU A 84 -13.17 13.03 -1.59
C GLU A 84 -12.82 13.92 -2.80
N GLU A 85 -13.60 14.96 -3.09
CA GLU A 85 -13.31 15.87 -4.20
C GLU A 85 -12.08 16.75 -3.91
N TYR A 86 -11.99 17.29 -2.68
CA TYR A 86 -10.89 18.14 -2.26
C TYR A 86 -9.54 17.41 -2.33
N CYS A 87 -9.49 16.18 -1.82
CA CYS A 87 -8.28 15.36 -1.82
C CYS A 87 -7.81 15.00 -3.24
N LEU A 88 -8.74 14.82 -4.19
CA LEU A 88 -8.42 14.50 -5.57
C LEU A 88 -7.82 15.70 -6.34
N ASN A 89 -8.26 16.90 -5.97
CA ASN A 89 -7.78 18.17 -6.55
C ASN A 89 -6.46 18.64 -5.92
N ASN A 90 -6.19 18.30 -4.65
CA ASN A 90 -5.03 18.79 -3.89
C ASN A 90 -4.12 17.67 -3.33
N PRO A 91 -3.74 16.63 -4.09
CA PRO A 91 -3.14 15.42 -3.52
C PRO A 91 -1.73 15.59 -2.93
N LYS A 92 -1.03 16.67 -3.26
CA LYS A 92 0.36 16.91 -2.83
C LYS A 92 0.51 17.12 -1.33
N ASN A 93 -0.48 17.78 -0.72
CA ASN A 93 -0.44 18.15 0.70
C ASN A 93 -1.30 17.23 1.56
N ILE A 94 -1.86 16.16 0.99
CA ILE A 94 -2.80 15.27 1.66
C ILE A 94 -2.11 13.99 2.07
N PHE A 95 -2.32 13.61 3.32
CA PHE A 95 -1.68 12.47 3.94
C PHE A 95 -2.67 11.63 4.75
N SER A 96 -2.38 10.33 4.84
CA SER A 96 -2.91 9.47 5.90
C SER A 96 -1.84 9.27 6.97
N LEU A 97 -2.28 9.04 8.22
CA LEU A 97 -1.36 8.79 9.34
C LEU A 97 -1.34 7.30 9.68
N GLU A 98 -0.25 6.62 9.34
CA GLU A 98 -0.08 5.19 9.61
C GLU A 98 0.67 4.94 10.93
N LYS A 99 -0.04 4.35 11.90
CA LYS A 99 0.52 4.00 13.22
C LYS A 99 1.01 2.56 13.32
N ASN A 100 0.68 1.69 12.36
CA ASN A 100 1.13 0.30 12.36
C ASN A 100 2.56 0.16 11.80
N ASN A 101 3.54 0.46 12.64
CA ASN A 101 4.95 0.49 12.27
C ASN A 101 5.76 -0.69 12.85
N SER A 102 5.09 -1.80 13.14
CA SER A 102 5.69 -3.00 13.75
C SER A 102 6.85 -3.59 12.93
N LYS A 103 6.75 -3.54 11.60
CA LYS A 103 7.76 -4.03 10.64
C LYS A 103 8.78 -2.96 10.22
N ALA A 104 8.70 -1.75 10.76
CA ALA A 104 9.60 -0.67 10.39
C ALA A 104 11.02 -0.93 10.92
N GLY A 105 12.02 -0.31 10.27
CA GLY A 105 13.42 -0.38 10.71
C GLY A 105 13.64 0.25 12.08
N GLU A 106 14.73 -0.12 12.75
CA GLU A 106 14.99 0.29 14.13
C GLU A 106 15.16 1.82 14.27
N LYS A 107 15.85 2.46 13.31
CA LYS A 107 16.03 3.92 13.29
C LYS A 107 14.70 4.68 13.24
N ILE A 108 13.80 4.31 12.33
CA ILE A 108 12.50 4.98 12.21
C ILE A 108 11.59 4.68 13.41
N LYS A 109 11.69 3.49 14.02
CA LYS A 109 10.95 3.18 15.26
C LYS A 109 11.34 4.12 16.40
N GLN A 110 12.62 4.44 16.55
CA GLN A 110 13.08 5.41 17.55
C GLN A 110 12.47 6.80 17.30
N VAL A 111 12.46 7.26 16.05
CA VAL A 111 11.86 8.55 15.67
C VAL A 111 10.36 8.58 15.93
N ILE A 112 9.65 7.49 15.59
CA ILE A 112 8.22 7.34 15.88
C ILE A 112 7.96 7.44 17.39
N GLU A 113 8.80 6.82 18.21
CA GLU A 113 8.64 6.85 19.66
C GLU A 113 8.87 8.25 20.24
N ILE A 114 9.89 8.97 19.74
CA ILE A 114 10.13 10.37 20.07
C ILE A 114 8.92 11.24 19.68
N SER A 115 8.35 11.01 18.50
CA SER A 115 7.22 11.81 17.99
C SER A 115 5.96 11.74 18.87
N LYS A 116 5.79 10.68 19.67
CA LYS A 116 4.65 10.56 20.61
C LYS A 116 4.69 11.59 21.73
N THR A 117 5.89 12.01 22.14
CA THR A 117 6.11 12.97 23.23
C THR A 117 6.55 14.34 22.73
N ASN A 118 6.70 14.52 21.42
CA ASN A 118 7.24 15.73 20.81
C ASN A 118 6.18 16.81 20.55
N ASN A 119 5.31 17.10 21.52
CA ASN A 119 4.33 18.20 21.47
C ASN A 119 3.51 18.34 20.17
N LYS A 120 3.28 17.24 19.43
CA LYS A 120 2.62 17.26 18.11
C LYS A 120 3.36 18.09 17.05
N GLU A 121 4.68 18.12 17.08
CA GLU A 121 5.48 18.64 15.98
C GLU A 121 5.79 17.52 14.97
N VAL A 122 5.91 17.90 13.69
CA VAL A 122 6.33 16.98 12.62
C VAL A 122 7.85 16.83 12.65
N ILE A 123 8.32 15.58 12.59
CA ILE A 123 9.74 15.25 12.49
C ILE A 123 10.03 14.77 11.07
N GLU A 124 10.99 15.41 10.40
CA GLU A 124 11.55 14.92 9.14
C GLU A 124 12.56 13.80 9.39
N PHE A 125 12.43 12.70 8.65
CA PHE A 125 13.34 11.58 8.68
C PHE A 125 13.74 11.17 7.26
N GLU A 126 15.04 11.23 6.94
CA GLU A 126 15.55 10.74 5.67
C GLU A 126 15.76 9.22 5.72
N ASN A 127 15.12 8.48 4.81
CA ASN A 127 15.30 7.04 4.72
C ASN A 127 16.61 6.67 3.99
N SER A 128 16.94 5.37 3.96
CA SER A 128 18.16 4.88 3.30
C SER A 128 18.19 5.09 1.78
N PHE A 129 17.09 5.55 1.18
CA PHE A 129 16.96 5.87 -0.24
C PHE A 129 16.99 7.38 -0.51
N GLY A 130 17.26 8.22 0.50
CA GLY A 130 17.31 9.68 0.36
C GLY A 130 15.94 10.35 0.26
N LYS A 131 14.86 9.64 0.64
CA LYS A 131 13.50 10.17 0.64
C LYS A 131 13.13 10.64 2.05
N THR A 132 12.68 11.88 2.15
CA THR A 132 12.14 12.46 3.37
C THR A 132 10.79 11.82 3.70
N ILE A 133 10.67 11.38 4.95
CA ILE A 133 9.47 10.83 5.56
C ILE A 133 9.07 11.77 6.69
N LEU A 134 7.79 12.12 6.75
CA LEU A 134 7.24 12.95 7.83
C LEU A 134 6.67 12.04 8.91
N VAL A 135 7.09 12.24 10.15
CA VAL A 135 6.67 11.46 11.33
C VAL A 135 5.91 12.39 12.28
N TYR A 136 4.77 11.93 12.77
CA TYR A 136 3.87 12.73 13.60
C TYR A 136 3.04 11.85 14.54
N ASP A 137 2.94 12.23 15.81
CA ASP A 137 2.03 11.60 16.81
C ASP A 137 2.09 10.05 16.85
N GLY A 138 3.31 9.50 16.82
CA GLY A 138 3.54 8.06 16.85
C GLY A 138 3.19 7.34 15.56
N GLY A 139 3.02 8.07 14.44
CA GLY A 139 2.74 7.52 13.12
C GLY A 139 3.60 8.15 12.04
N VAL A 140 3.48 7.61 10.83
CA VAL A 140 4.16 8.09 9.64
C VAL A 140 3.12 8.63 8.67
N PHE A 141 3.34 9.83 8.14
CA PHE A 141 2.50 10.36 7.09
C PHE A 141 2.79 9.67 5.76
N ILE A 142 1.73 9.14 5.15
CA ILE A 142 1.76 8.52 3.82
C ILE A 142 1.12 9.49 2.83
N PRO A 143 1.84 9.97 1.80
CA PRO A 143 1.33 10.95 0.86
C PRO A 143 0.30 10.35 -0.10
N LEU A 144 -0.82 11.05 -0.28
CA LEU A 144 -1.85 10.70 -1.26
C LEU A 144 -1.33 10.78 -2.69
N GLN A 145 -0.41 11.71 -2.97
CA GLN A 145 0.18 11.89 -4.30
C GLN A 145 0.75 10.59 -4.91
N GLU A 146 1.25 9.67 -4.09
CA GLU A 146 1.78 8.36 -4.53
C GLU A 146 0.69 7.35 -4.89
N ARG A 147 -0.58 7.72 -4.68
CA ARG A 147 -1.78 6.92 -4.92
C ARG A 147 -2.73 7.60 -5.90
N ILE A 148 -2.27 8.61 -6.65
CA ILE A 148 -3.06 9.22 -7.72
C ILE A 148 -2.65 8.64 -9.08
N LEU A 149 -3.66 8.20 -9.82
CA LEU A 149 -3.59 7.83 -11.23
C LEU A 149 -4.07 9.02 -12.06
N THR A 150 -3.34 9.37 -13.12
CA THR A 150 -3.80 10.39 -14.07
C THR A 150 -4.00 9.72 -15.43
N GLU A 151 -5.24 9.68 -15.90
CA GLU A 151 -5.63 9.17 -17.22
C GLU A 151 -6.45 10.24 -17.93
N GLU A 152 -6.13 10.55 -19.19
CA GLU A 152 -6.87 11.55 -19.99
C GLU A 152 -7.05 12.90 -19.27
N ASN A 153 -6.02 13.35 -18.54
CA ASN A 153 -6.03 14.56 -17.70
C ASN A 153 -7.04 14.56 -16.53
N LYS A 154 -7.62 13.41 -16.18
CA LYS A 154 -8.41 13.22 -14.96
C LYS A 154 -7.63 12.43 -13.92
N ASN A 155 -7.69 12.90 -12.68
CA ASN A 155 -7.14 12.21 -11.53
C ASN A 155 -8.13 11.15 -11.03
N PHE A 156 -7.60 10.01 -10.61
CA PHE A 156 -8.33 8.92 -9.97
C PHE A 156 -7.54 8.43 -8.76
N TYR A 157 -8.26 7.96 -7.75
CA TYR A 157 -7.64 7.23 -6.65
C TYR A 157 -7.12 5.88 -7.12
N GLY A 158 -5.93 5.53 -6.66
CA GLY A 158 -5.21 4.33 -7.02
C GLY A 158 -4.79 3.53 -5.80
N VAL A 159 -4.88 2.20 -5.90
CA VAL A 159 -4.24 1.28 -4.96
C VAL A 159 -3.09 0.59 -5.68
N LEU A 160 -2.01 0.30 -4.95
CA LEU A 160 -0.92 -0.50 -5.49
C LEU A 160 -1.48 -1.85 -5.89
N ILE A 161 -1.11 -2.31 -7.08
CA ILE A 161 -1.25 -3.72 -7.44
C ILE A 161 -0.23 -4.52 -6.62
N SER A 162 -0.44 -4.61 -5.30
CA SER A 162 0.35 -5.50 -4.46
C SER A 162 -0.10 -6.92 -4.75
N ASP A 163 0.85 -7.76 -5.17
CA ASP A 163 0.81 -9.22 -5.28
C ASP A 163 -0.57 -9.81 -5.62
N LEU A 164 -0.71 -10.29 -6.86
CA LEU A 164 -1.89 -10.85 -7.53
C LEU A 164 -2.53 -12.10 -6.85
N TRP A 165 -2.42 -12.23 -5.53
CA TRP A 165 -3.04 -13.24 -4.68
C TRP A 165 -4.47 -12.89 -4.24
N ILE A 166 -5.17 -12.03 -4.98
CA ILE A 166 -6.58 -11.71 -4.68
C ILE A 166 -7.50 -12.91 -5.02
N ASP A 167 -7.03 -13.89 -5.80
CA ASP A 167 -7.87 -15.00 -6.29
C ASP A 167 -7.52 -16.40 -5.74
N GLU A 168 -6.77 -16.50 -4.64
CA GLU A 168 -6.76 -17.73 -3.85
C GLU A 168 -7.11 -17.41 -2.40
N VAL A 169 -8.34 -16.92 -2.21
CA VAL A 169 -9.14 -17.47 -1.12
C VAL A 169 -9.31 -18.96 -1.45
N PHE A 170 -8.30 -19.78 -1.19
CA PHE A 170 -8.62 -21.06 -0.59
C PHE A 170 -9.43 -20.64 0.62
N GLN A 171 -10.75 -20.80 0.54
CA GLN A 171 -11.58 -20.77 1.73
C GLN A 171 -10.84 -21.66 2.69
N THR A 172 -10.23 -21.04 3.70
CA THR A 172 -9.47 -21.74 4.69
C THR A 172 -10.47 -22.70 5.29
N SER A 173 -10.34 -23.98 4.93
CA SER A 173 -10.88 -25.05 5.75
C SER A 173 -10.28 -24.81 7.12
N SER A 174 -11.05 -24.17 8.00
CA SER A 174 -10.65 -23.84 9.37
C SER A 174 -10.33 -25.10 10.20
N SER A 175 -10.57 -26.27 9.60
CA SER A 175 -10.19 -27.59 10.02
C SER A 175 -9.89 -28.45 8.80
N GLU A 176 -8.67 -28.95 8.68
CA GLU A 176 -8.34 -30.14 7.91
C GLU A 176 -7.52 -31.05 8.83
N GLY A 177 -7.90 -32.32 8.94
CA GLY A 177 -7.17 -33.30 9.75
C GLY A 177 -7.13 -33.07 11.27
N GLY A 178 -8.00 -32.23 11.84
CA GLY A 178 -8.13 -32.08 13.30
C GLY A 178 -7.18 -31.08 13.96
N VAL A 179 -6.49 -30.21 13.19
CA VAL A 179 -5.64 -29.15 13.76
C VAL A 179 -6.23 -27.77 13.45
N THR A 180 -6.38 -26.93 14.48
CA THR A 180 -6.93 -25.57 14.38
C THR A 180 -5.80 -24.54 14.42
N PHE A 181 -5.65 -23.74 13.36
CA PHE A 181 -4.65 -22.67 13.33
C PHE A 181 -5.19 -21.39 14.01
N LYS A 182 -4.49 -20.88 15.03
CA LYS A 182 -4.92 -19.74 15.86
C LYS A 182 -4.93 -18.36 15.15
N LYS A 183 -4.71 -18.30 13.84
CA LYS A 183 -4.80 -17.07 13.05
C LYS A 183 -5.29 -17.38 11.64
N GLY A 184 -6.58 -17.70 11.52
CA GLY A 184 -7.30 -17.45 10.27
C GLY A 184 -7.53 -15.95 10.15
N LYS A 185 -7.18 -15.39 9.00
CA LYS A 185 -7.70 -14.08 8.57
C LYS A 185 -8.93 -14.33 7.72
#